data_AF-A0A353NPF4-F1
#
_entry.id   AF-A0A353NPF4-F1
#
_cell.length_a   1.000
_cell.length_b   1.000
_cell.length_c   1.000
_cell.angle_alpha   90.00
_cell.angle_beta   90.00
_cell.angle_gamma   90.00
#
_symmetry.space_group_name_H-M   'P 1'
#
loop_
_entity.id
_entity.type
_entity.pdbx_description
1 polymer ?
#
loop_
_entity_poly.entity_id
_entity_poly.type
_entity_poly.pdbx_seq_one_letter_code
_entity_poly.pdbx_strand_id
1 'polypeptide(L)'
;MDLNIFNVLDEMEDMVQNSKRVMGKVLINEEALLEYLDKLRTLLPEEIHQAKWLSKERERLIQEAHDESERILTNVQEEARRRVDDSEVAKQAKESAEEII
;
A
#
# COMPACT_ATOMS: atom_id res chain seq x y z
N MET A 1 -15.55 4.30 23.12
CA MET A 1 -16.01 3.98 21.76
C MET A 1 -15.21 4.90 20.87
N ASP A 2 -14.31 4.35 20.05
CA ASP A 2 -13.39 5.19 19.26
C ASP A 2 -14.19 6.08 18.33
N LEU A 3 -13.92 7.38 18.37
CA LEU A 3 -14.58 8.37 17.53
C LEU A 3 -14.04 8.20 16.10
N ASN A 4 -14.80 7.53 15.24
CA ASN A 4 -14.50 7.33 13.83
C ASN A 4 -15.42 8.22 12.98
N ILE A 5 -14.95 8.65 11.81
CA ILE A 5 -15.74 9.39 10.82
C ILE A 5 -17.10 8.76 10.54
N PHE A 6 -17.20 7.43 10.53
CA PHE A 6 -18.47 6.73 10.32
C PHE A 6 -19.48 6.99 11.42
N ASN A 7 -19.05 7.01 12.69
CA ASN A 7 -19.96 7.31 13.80
C ASN A 7 -20.50 8.74 13.70
N VAL A 8 -19.66 9.69 13.27
CA VAL A 8 -20.08 11.09 13.06
C VAL A 8 -21.10 11.18 11.92
N LEU A 9 -20.91 10.41 10.85
CA LEU A 9 -21.87 10.34 9.74
C LEU A 9 -23.20 9.69 10.16
N ASP A 10 -23.15 8.61 10.95
CA ASP A 10 -24.34 7.93 11.47
C ASP A 10 -25.15 8.87 12.38
N GLU A 11 -24.49 9.61 13.28
CA GLU A 11 -25.15 10.60 14.13
C GLU A 11 -25.78 11.75 13.32
N MET A 12 -25.12 12.21 12.25
CA MET A 12 -25.69 13.21 11.34
C MET A 12 -26.89 12.65 10.57
N GLU A 13 -26.84 11.40 10.15
CA GLU A 13 -27.96 10.73 9.48
C GLU A 13 -29.16 10.62 10.43
N ASP A 14 -28.93 10.14 11.66
CA ASP A 14 -29.94 10.06 12.70
C ASP A 14 -30.55 11.44 13.01
N MET A 15 -29.72 12.49 13.06
CA MET A 15 -30.19 13.86 13.23
C MET A 15 -31.15 14.25 12.11
N VAL A 16 -30.86 13.91 10.85
CA VAL A 16 -31.73 14.21 9.70
C VAL A 16 -33.00 13.37 9.73
N GLN A 17 -32.90 12.08 10.05
CA GLN A 17 -34.03 11.15 10.06
C GLN A 17 -35.05 11.49 11.16
N ASN A 18 -34.58 11.87 12.35
CA ASN A 18 -35.40 12.18 13.51
C ASN A 18 -35.85 13.65 13.59
N SER A 19 -35.35 14.51 12.70
CA SER A 19 -35.71 15.93 12.67
C SER A 19 -37.14 16.17 12.20
N LYS A 20 -37.74 17.26 12.71
CA LYS A 20 -39.11 17.65 12.37
C LYS A 20 -39.20 18.01 10.88
N ARG A 21 -40.17 17.42 10.18
CA ARG A 21 -40.47 17.73 8.77
C ARG A 21 -41.55 18.79 8.67
N VAL A 22 -41.31 19.83 7.87
CA VAL A 22 -42.25 20.94 7.61
C VAL A 22 -42.26 21.23 6.12
N MET A 23 -43.43 21.11 5.47
CA MET A 23 -43.62 21.36 4.03
C MET A 23 -42.59 20.63 3.14
N GLY A 24 -42.30 19.36 3.46
CA GLY A 24 -41.31 18.55 2.73
C GLY A 24 -39.84 18.86 3.04
N LYS A 25 -39.55 19.83 3.92
CA LYS A 25 -38.20 20.19 4.37
C LYS A 25 -37.92 19.64 5.77
N VAL A 26 -36.65 19.38 6.07
CA VAL A 26 -36.18 18.97 7.40
C VAL A 26 -35.70 20.21 8.15
N LEU A 27 -36.18 20.42 9.37
CA LEU A 27 -35.73 21.48 10.26
C LEU A 27 -34.61 20.94 11.15
N ILE A 28 -33.41 21.49 11.01
CA ILE A 28 -32.20 21.06 11.73
C ILE A 28 -31.69 22.23 12.57
N ASN A 29 -31.14 21.93 13.74
CA ASN A 29 -30.41 22.90 14.54
C ASN A 29 -29.07 23.22 13.85
N GLU A 30 -28.87 24.49 13.49
CA GLU A 30 -27.67 24.96 12.80
C GLU A 30 -26.39 24.72 13.59
N GLU A 31 -26.40 25.01 14.88
CA GLU A 31 -25.23 24.88 15.77
C GLU A 31 -24.78 23.42 15.89
N ALA A 32 -25.73 22.49 16.04
CA ALA A 32 -25.45 21.06 16.06
C ALA A 32 -24.87 20.56 14.72
N LEU A 33 -25.42 21.02 13.59
CA LEU A 33 -24.91 20.67 12.27
C LEU A 33 -23.47 21.19 12.07
N LEU A 34 -23.19 22.42 12.49
CA LEU A 34 -21.84 23.00 12.40
C LEU A 34 -20.83 22.23 13.28
N GLU A 35 -21.24 21.81 14.48
CA GLU A 35 -20.40 20.99 15.36
C GLU A 35 -20.01 19.67 14.70
N TYR A 36 -20.96 18.98 14.05
CA TYR A 36 -20.68 17.77 13.30
C TYR A 36 -19.74 18.00 12.11
N LEU A 37 -19.92 19.10 11.37
CA LEU A 37 -19.03 19.46 10.27
C LEU A 37 -17.59 19.73 10.74
N ASP A 38 -17.42 20.36 11.90
CA ASP A 38 -16.10 20.61 12.48
C ASP A 38 -15.42 19.33 12.99
N LYS A 39 -16.19 18.40 13.56
CA LYS A 39 -15.69 17.04 13.88
C LYS A 39 -15.20 16.33 12.63
N LEU A 40 -15.99 16.33 11.54
CA LEU A 40 -15.57 15.74 10.27
C LEU A 40 -14.30 16.39 9.71
N ARG A 41 -14.20 17.73 9.74
CA ARG A 41 -13.01 18.47 9.28
C ARG A 41 -11.75 18.13 10.08
N THR A 42 -11.91 17.79 11.35
CA THR A 42 -10.79 17.45 12.23
C THR A 42 -10.32 16.02 11.99
N LEU A 43 -11.26 15.08 11.78
CA LEU A 43 -10.95 13.68 11.54
C LEU A 43 -10.41 13.48 10.11
N LEU A 44 -11.20 13.82 9.08
CA LEU A 44 -10.90 13.58 7.65
C LEU A 44 -9.44 13.68 7.19
N PRO A 45 -8.67 14.73 7.56
CA PRO A 45 -7.28 14.86 7.11
C PRO A 45 -6.39 13.67 7.50
N GLU A 46 -6.57 13.14 8.71
CA GLU A 46 -5.75 12.06 9.24
C GLU A 46 -6.06 10.74 8.52
N GLU A 47 -7.33 10.37 8.37
CA GLU A 47 -7.78 9.18 7.65
C GLU A 47 -7.34 9.22 6.18
N ILE A 48 -7.42 10.38 5.53
CA ILE A 48 -6.94 10.56 4.15
C ILE A 48 -5.42 10.43 4.09
N HIS A 49 -4.70 10.99 5.06
CA HIS A 49 -3.24 10.88 5.14
C HIS A 49 -2.81 9.42 5.32
N GLN A 50 -3.44 8.70 6.25
CA GLN A 50 -3.19 7.28 6.50
C GLN A 50 -3.46 6.43 5.27
N ALA A 51 -4.59 6.64 4.58
CA ALA A 51 -4.93 5.90 3.36
C ALA A 51 -3.91 6.13 2.23
N LYS A 52 -3.47 7.39 2.04
CA LYS A 52 -2.41 7.73 1.07
C LYS A 52 -1.07 7.13 1.45
N TRP A 53 -0.70 7.20 2.73
CA TRP A 53 0.54 6.63 3.25
C TRP A 53 0.57 5.12 3.07
N LEU A 54 -0.49 4.41 3.46
CA LEU A 54 -0.61 2.96 3.30
C LEU A 54 -0.51 2.54 1.84
N SER A 55 -1.15 3.28 0.93
CA SER A 55 -1.09 3.00 -0.50
C SER A 55 0.33 3.16 -1.05
N LYS A 56 1.03 4.22 -0.63
CA LYS A 56 2.43 4.46 -0.99
C LYS A 56 3.37 3.39 -0.41
N GLU A 57 3.14 3.00 0.83
CA GLU A 57 3.95 2.01 1.54
C GLU A 57 3.79 0.62 0.92
N ARG A 58 2.57 0.26 0.52
CA ARG A 58 2.31 -0.97 -0.23
C ARG A 58 3.10 -1.00 -1.54
N GLU A 59 3.09 0.10 -2.29
CA GLU A 59 3.84 0.19 -3.54
C GLU A 59 5.35 0.06 -3.32
N ARG A 60 5.87 0.72 -2.28
CA ARG A 60 7.28 0.60 -1.87
C ARG A 60 7.67 -0.84 -1.57
N LEU A 61 6.86 -1.55 -0.79
CA LEU A 61 7.10 -2.96 -0.43
C LEU A 61 7.09 -3.88 -1.66
N ILE A 62 6.18 -3.65 -2.60
CA ILE A 62 6.11 -4.42 -3.85
C ILE A 62 7.38 -4.20 -4.68
N GLN A 63 7.83 -2.95 -4.81
CA GLN A 63 9.04 -2.64 -5.55
C GLN A 63 10.27 -3.29 -4.89
N GLU A 64 10.39 -3.20 -3.57
CA GLU A 64 11.51 -3.83 -2.83
C GLU A 64 11.52 -5.35 -2.99
N ALA A 65 10.35 -5.99 -2.99
CA ALA A 65 10.27 -7.43 -3.24
C ALA A 65 10.68 -7.79 -4.67
N HIS A 66 10.34 -6.96 -5.66
CA HIS A 66 10.77 -7.13 -7.04
C HIS A 66 12.28 -6.99 -7.19
N ASP A 67 12.86 -5.90 -6.67
CA ASP A 67 14.30 -5.62 -6.72
C ASP A 67 15.10 -6.75 -6.05
N GLU A 68 14.63 -7.24 -4.90
CA GLU A 68 15.27 -8.35 -4.20
C GLU A 68 15.17 -9.66 -5.01
N SER A 69 14.04 -9.91 -5.67
CA SER A 69 13.88 -11.08 -6.53
C SER A 69 14.86 -11.03 -7.71
N GLU A 70 15.01 -9.87 -8.34
CA GLU A 70 15.98 -9.68 -9.44
C GLU A 70 17.42 -9.88 -8.96
N ARG A 71 17.74 -9.37 -7.76
CA ARG A 71 19.06 -9.56 -7.14
C ARG A 71 19.34 -11.05 -6.90
N ILE A 72 18.38 -11.79 -6.37
CA ILE A 72 18.52 -13.24 -6.14
C ILE A 72 18.74 -13.97 -7.48
N LEU A 73 17.94 -13.66 -8.50
CA LEU A 73 18.09 -14.30 -9.82
C LEU A 73 19.46 -14.02 -10.44
N THR A 74 19.95 -12.78 -10.33
CA THR A 74 21.28 -12.40 -10.82
C THR A 74 22.37 -13.19 -10.10
N ASN A 75 22.31 -13.26 -8.77
CA ASN A 75 23.27 -14.02 -7.97
C ASN A 75 23.27 -15.52 -8.33
N VAL A 76 22.08 -16.11 -8.52
CA VAL A 76 21.95 -17.51 -8.93
C VAL A 76 22.55 -17.76 -10.32
N GLN A 77 22.33 -16.85 -11.27
CA GLN A 77 22.91 -16.95 -12.61
C GLN A 77 24.45 -16.85 -12.58
N GLU A 78 24.99 -15.91 -11.79
CA GLU A 78 26.43 -15.78 -11.61
C GLU A 78 27.04 -17.02 -10.96
N GLU A 79 26.41 -17.56 -9.92
CA GLU A 79 26.89 -18.76 -9.24
C GLU A 79 26.80 -19.99 -10.16
N ALA A 80 25.72 -20.13 -10.93
CA ALA A 80 25.59 -21.19 -11.92
C ALA A 80 26.70 -21.11 -12.98
N ARG A 81 27.00 -19.90 -13.48
CA ARG A 81 28.09 -19.68 -14.44
C ARG A 81 29.45 -20.07 -13.86
N ARG A 82 29.75 -19.61 -12.64
CA ARG A 82 31.01 -19.99 -11.95
C ARG A 82 31.12 -21.50 -11.77
N ARG A 83 30.05 -22.18 -11.36
CA ARG A 83 30.05 -23.65 -11.20
C ARG A 83 30.31 -24.39 -12.51
N VAL A 84 29.81 -23.89 -13.64
CA VAL A 84 30.08 -24.46 -14.97
C VAL A 84 31.54 -24.23 -15.37
N ASP A 85 32.05 -23.01 -15.20
CA ASP A 85 33.45 -22.66 -15.49
C ASP A 85 34.44 -23.47 -14.63
N ASP A 86 34.11 -23.71 -13.36
CA ASP A 86 34.91 -24.50 -12.43
C ASP A 86 34.79 -26.02 -12.64
N SER A 87 33.86 -26.46 -13.49
CA SER A 87 33.64 -27.89 -13.73
C SER A 87 34.86 -28.53 -14.39
N GLU A 88 35.21 -29.74 -13.93
CA GLU A 88 36.32 -30.52 -14.49
C GLU A 88 36.17 -30.76 -16.00
N VAL A 89 34.92 -30.81 -16.49
CA VAL A 89 34.62 -30.91 -17.93
C VAL A 89 35.06 -29.65 -18.68
N ALA A 90 34.81 -28.45 -18.14
CA ALA A 90 35.23 -27.19 -18.75
C ALA A 90 36.76 -27.03 -18.72
N LYS A 91 37.42 -27.47 -17.64
CA LYS A 91 38.89 -27.49 -17.54
C LYS A 91 39.52 -28.44 -18.55
N GLN A 92 39.07 -29.69 -18.61
CA GLN A 92 39.58 -30.69 -19.56
C GLN A 92 39.37 -30.26 -21.01
N ALA A 93 38.21 -29.67 -21.34
CA ALA A 93 37.94 -29.16 -22.68
C ALA A 93 38.92 -28.02 -23.07
N LYS A 94 39.34 -27.20 -22.11
CA LYS A 94 40.29 -26.11 -22.32
C LYS A 94 41.71 -26.64 -22.53
N GLU A 95 42.15 -27.59 -21.72
CA GLU A 95 43.44 -28.28 -21.87
C GLU A 95 43.52 -28.99 -23.23
N SER A 96 42.48 -29.72 -23.62
CA SER A 96 42.42 -30.38 -24.94
C SER A 96 42.43 -29.39 -26.11
N ALA A 97 41.84 -28.20 -25.95
CA ALA A 97 41.87 -27.17 -26.99
C ALA A 97 43.27 -26.53 -27.13
N GLU A 98 44.02 -26.39 -26.04
CA GLU A 98 45.40 -25.89 -26.05
C GLU A 98 46.38 -26.90 -26.68
N GLU A 99 46.12 -28.20 -26.59
CA GLU A 99 46.91 -29.25 -27.27
C GLU A 99 46.72 -29.32 -28.80
N ILE A 100 45.67 -28.71 -29.34
CA ILE A 100 45.35 -28.74 -30.79
C ILE A 100 46.10 -27.63 -31.58
N ILE A 101 46.79 -26.70 -30.92
CA ILE A 101 47.60 -25.62 -31.52
C ILE A 101 49.07 -26.01 -31.58
#